data_AF-A0A328Q197-F1
#
_entry.id   AF-A0A328Q197-F1
#
_cell.length_a   1.000
_cell.length_b   1.000
_cell.length_c   1.000
_cell.angle_alpha   90.00
_cell.angle_beta   90.00
_cell.angle_gamma   90.00
#
_symmetry.space_group_name_H-M   'P 1'
#
loop_
_entity.id
_entity.type
_entity.pdbx_description
1 polymer ?
#
loop_
_entity_poly.entity_id
_entity_poly.type
_entity_poly.pdbx_seq_one_letter_code
_entity_poly.pdbx_strand_id
1 'polypeptide(L)'
;MRRIIFILVLLLLFVSLYSQTSYNMGFSILNYSDDFKFALRSGLKANAFNLDFDLGPNFGQTFSLITITDISAKIWEFDEFIFFDMGLLWTYGRGFPGTLAYGGLNLNFQNILTKLYVGYPFNATDEFLNYFALKLEYTVPKPADFIDDLKFQIRAVNGRFDFSVFLVEPI
;
A
#
# COMPACT_ATOMS: atom_id res chain seq x y z
N MET A 1 -17.51 7.05 35.39
CA MET A 1 -16.63 8.11 34.87
C MET A 1 -15.40 7.58 34.12
N ARG A 2 -14.48 6.79 34.73
CA ARG A 2 -13.25 6.32 34.04
C ARG A 2 -13.49 5.62 32.69
N ARG A 3 -14.50 4.74 32.58
CA ARG A 3 -14.86 4.06 31.33
C ARG A 3 -15.37 5.01 30.25
N ILE A 4 -16.12 6.05 30.62
CA ILE A 4 -16.66 7.04 29.69
C ILE A 4 -15.55 7.94 29.15
N ILE A 5 -14.61 8.36 30.01
CA ILE A 5 -13.43 9.14 29.60
C ILE A 5 -12.57 8.31 28.63
N PHE A 6 -12.37 7.02 28.91
CA PHE A 6 -11.62 6.14 28.02
C PHE A 6 -12.30 6.00 26.65
N ILE A 7 -13.62 5.80 26.61
CA ILE A 7 -14.40 5.75 25.36
C ILE A 7 -14.30 7.09 24.62
N LEU A 8 -14.39 8.22 25.32
CA LEU A 8 -14.29 9.56 24.72
C LEU A 8 -12.90 9.79 24.10
N VAL A 9 -11.83 9.39 24.78
CA VAL A 9 -10.46 9.48 24.26
C VAL A 9 -10.29 8.59 23.02
N LEU A 10 -10.82 7.37 23.05
CA LEU A 10 -10.81 6.46 21.89
C LEU A 10 -11.58 7.05 20.70
N LEU A 11 -12.75 7.65 20.98
CA LEU A 11 -13.58 8.28 19.96
C LEU A 11 -12.89 9.51 19.37
N LEU A 12 -12.27 10.35 20.19
CA LEU A 12 -11.52 11.53 19.74
C LEU A 12 -10.30 11.16 18.91
N LEU A 13 -9.56 10.11 19.32
CA LEU A 13 -8.48 9.54 18.53
C LEU A 13 -9.01 9.05 17.17
N PHE A 14 -10.12 8.32 17.17
CA PHE A 14 -10.78 7.87 15.94
C PHE A 14 -11.14 9.08 15.04
N VAL A 15 -11.88 10.07 15.54
CA VAL A 15 -12.29 11.24 14.75
C VAL A 15 -11.07 11.99 14.19
N SER A 16 -10.01 12.18 14.98
CA SER A 16 -8.79 12.86 14.50
C SER A 16 -8.08 12.09 13.38
N LEU A 17 -8.01 10.75 13.49
CA LEU A 17 -7.41 9.90 12.47
C LEU A 17 -8.25 9.94 11.19
N TYR A 18 -9.58 9.82 11.31
CA TYR A 18 -10.48 9.81 10.15
C TYR A 18 -10.64 11.17 9.46
N SER A 19 -10.39 12.29 10.17
CA SER A 19 -10.47 13.64 9.59
C SER A 19 -9.28 14.00 8.67
N GLN A 20 -8.20 13.21 8.70
CA GLN A 20 -6.98 13.44 7.92
C GLN A 20 -6.63 12.25 7.02
N THR A 21 -7.58 11.34 6.82
CA THR A 21 -7.44 10.17 5.94
C THR A 21 -8.32 10.32 4.72
N SER A 22 -7.73 10.20 3.54
CA SER A 22 -8.46 9.98 2.30
C SER A 22 -8.58 8.48 2.00
N TYR A 23 -9.68 8.10 1.36
CA TYR A 23 -9.88 6.73 0.91
C TYR A 23 -9.33 6.55 -0.51
N ASN A 24 -8.81 5.36 -0.78
CA ASN A 24 -8.51 4.95 -2.15
C ASN A 24 -9.26 3.67 -2.51
N MET A 25 -9.65 3.57 -3.79
CA MET A 25 -10.35 2.40 -4.31
C MET A 25 -10.06 2.21 -5.80
N GLY A 26 -9.93 0.96 -6.23
CA GLY A 26 -9.71 0.64 -7.64
C GLY A 26 -9.47 -0.84 -7.87
N PHE A 27 -8.61 -1.14 -8.85
CA PHE A 27 -8.32 -2.50 -9.27
C PHE A 27 -6.82 -2.71 -9.45
N SER A 28 -6.40 -3.94 -9.19
CA SER A 28 -5.04 -4.41 -9.40
C SER A 28 -5.04 -5.66 -10.28
N ILE A 29 -4.07 -5.71 -11.18
CA ILE A 29 -3.68 -6.91 -11.92
C ILE A 29 -2.40 -7.43 -11.27
N LEU A 30 -2.49 -8.61 -10.67
CA LEU A 30 -1.40 -9.29 -9.99
C LEU A 30 -0.81 -10.32 -10.95
N ASN A 31 0.44 -10.13 -11.38
CA ASN A 31 1.07 -10.97 -12.39
C ASN A 31 1.80 -12.15 -11.75
N TYR A 32 1.10 -13.26 -11.50
CA TYR A 32 1.74 -14.48 -11.00
C TYR A 32 2.40 -15.25 -12.15
N SER A 33 3.39 -16.10 -11.84
CA SER A 33 4.11 -16.92 -12.82
C SER A 33 3.20 -17.76 -13.71
N ASP A 34 2.05 -18.18 -13.17
CA ASP A 34 1.16 -19.13 -13.80
C ASP A 34 0.02 -18.43 -14.56
N ASP A 35 -0.40 -17.23 -14.14
CA ASP A 35 -1.52 -16.47 -14.71
C ASP A 35 -1.68 -15.07 -14.07
N PHE A 36 -2.41 -14.16 -14.72
CA PHE A 36 -2.82 -12.88 -14.15
C PHE A 36 -4.03 -13.05 -13.22
N LYS A 37 -4.02 -12.36 -12.06
CA LYS A 37 -5.14 -12.35 -11.11
C LYS A 37 -5.66 -10.94 -10.90
N PHE A 38 -6.98 -10.78 -10.96
CA PHE A 38 -7.64 -9.52 -10.64
C PHE A 38 -7.85 -9.40 -9.13
N ALA A 39 -7.60 -8.23 -8.60
CA ALA A 39 -7.88 -7.87 -7.21
C ALA A 39 -8.59 -6.53 -7.13
N LEU A 40 -9.53 -6.43 -6.20
CA LEU A 40 -10.09 -5.16 -5.75
C LEU A 40 -9.05 -4.46 -4.88
N ARG A 41 -8.72 -3.21 -5.19
CA ARG A 41 -7.85 -2.38 -4.37
C ARG A 41 -8.70 -1.47 -3.49
N SER A 42 -8.32 -1.33 -2.23
CA SER A 42 -8.81 -0.31 -1.32
C SER A 42 -7.70 0.15 -0.37
N GLY A 43 -7.90 1.29 0.28
CA GLY A 43 -6.91 1.77 1.24
C GLY A 43 -7.25 3.08 1.90
N LEU A 44 -6.38 3.48 2.83
CA LEU A 44 -6.40 4.73 3.56
C LEU A 44 -5.08 5.45 3.33
N LYS A 45 -5.14 6.72 2.97
CA LYS A 45 -3.97 7.59 2.76
C LYS A 45 -4.05 8.76 3.73
N ALA A 46 -2.96 9.00 4.44
CA ALA A 46 -2.79 10.16 5.31
C ALA A 46 -1.33 10.62 5.21
N ASN A 47 -1.06 11.87 5.60
CA ASN A 47 0.30 12.41 5.48
C ASN A 47 1.34 11.60 6.30
N ALA A 48 0.93 11.05 7.45
CA ALA A 48 1.81 10.26 8.32
C ALA A 48 1.64 8.74 8.19
N PHE A 49 0.60 8.27 7.52
CA PHE A 49 0.20 6.86 7.56
C PHE A 49 -0.45 6.43 6.24
N ASN A 50 -0.10 5.24 5.76
CA ASN A 50 -0.71 4.65 4.58
C ASN A 50 -1.06 3.19 4.82
N LEU A 51 -2.25 2.81 4.37
CA LEU A 51 -2.72 1.43 4.29
C LEU A 51 -3.20 1.19 2.86
N ASP A 52 -2.58 0.25 2.14
CA ASP A 52 -3.06 -0.26 0.86
C ASP A 52 -3.44 -1.74 1.02
N PHE A 53 -4.56 -2.14 0.43
CA PHE A 53 -5.09 -3.49 0.49
C PHE A 53 -5.57 -3.94 -0.88
N ASP A 54 -5.08 -5.08 -1.38
CA ASP A 54 -5.56 -5.73 -2.59
C ASP A 54 -6.21 -7.07 -2.22
N LEU A 55 -7.42 -7.33 -2.74
CA LEU A 55 -8.23 -8.51 -2.47
C LEU A 55 -8.68 -9.18 -3.78
N GLY A 56 -8.19 -10.38 -4.06
CA GLY A 56 -8.52 -11.11 -5.30
C GLY A 56 -9.01 -12.53 -5.03
N PRO A 57 -10.11 -13.00 -5.65
CA PRO A 57 -10.49 -14.40 -5.58
C PRO A 57 -9.53 -15.25 -6.43
N ASN A 58 -9.25 -16.47 -5.95
CA ASN A 58 -8.50 -17.47 -6.70
C ASN A 58 -9.32 -18.77 -6.84
N PHE A 59 -9.78 -19.03 -8.06
CA PHE A 59 -10.64 -20.15 -8.43
C PHE A 59 -9.83 -21.38 -8.87
N GLY A 60 -8.92 -21.85 -8.01
CA GLY A 60 -8.20 -23.12 -8.22
C GLY A 60 -9.06 -24.34 -7.87
N GLN A 61 -8.42 -25.48 -7.56
CA GLN A 61 -9.10 -26.68 -7.05
C GLN A 61 -9.85 -26.43 -5.73
N THR A 62 -9.41 -25.44 -4.96
CA THR A 62 -10.10 -24.91 -3.78
C THR A 62 -10.21 -23.39 -3.91
N PHE A 63 -11.35 -22.84 -3.51
CA PHE A 63 -11.53 -21.39 -3.42
C PHE A 63 -10.56 -20.86 -2.37
N SER A 64 -9.71 -19.92 -2.79
CA SER A 64 -8.78 -19.21 -1.90
C SER A 64 -8.80 -17.72 -2.21
N LEU A 65 -8.36 -16.92 -1.25
CA LEU A 65 -8.32 -15.48 -1.37
C LEU A 65 -6.86 -15.04 -1.42
N ILE A 66 -6.53 -14.23 -2.41
CA ILE A 66 -5.25 -13.53 -2.50
C ILE A 66 -5.41 -12.21 -1.77
N THR A 67 -4.51 -11.92 -0.83
CA THR A 67 -4.48 -10.63 -0.14
C THR A 67 -3.09 -10.01 -0.21
N ILE A 68 -3.02 -8.71 -0.47
CA ILE A 68 -1.79 -7.94 -0.33
C ILE A 68 -2.11 -6.74 0.54
N THR A 69 -1.46 -6.63 1.68
CA THR A 69 -1.63 -5.52 2.63
C THR A 69 -0.29 -4.81 2.76
N ASP A 70 -0.25 -3.51 2.49
CA ASP A 70 0.92 -2.67 2.72
C ASP A 70 0.55 -1.59 3.72
N ILE A 71 1.10 -1.68 4.93
CA ILE A 71 0.90 -0.68 5.98
C ILE A 71 2.22 0.03 6.24
N SER A 72 2.22 1.36 6.28
CA SER A 72 3.42 2.16 6.56
C SER A 72 3.11 3.42 7.34
N ALA A 73 4.10 3.86 8.11
CA ALA A 73 4.09 5.12 8.82
C ALA A 73 5.33 5.92 8.44
N LYS A 74 5.13 7.20 8.11
CA LYS A 74 6.23 8.16 7.88
C LYS A 74 6.96 8.34 9.22
N ILE A 75 8.26 8.08 9.21
CA ILE A 75 9.12 8.18 10.41
C ILE A 75 9.98 9.44 10.36
N TRP A 76 10.42 9.83 9.16
CA TRP A 76 11.27 11.00 8.98
C TRP A 76 10.97 11.69 7.65
N GLU A 77 10.94 13.02 7.65
CA GLU A 77 10.86 13.84 6.44
C GLU A 77 12.17 14.61 6.28
N PHE A 78 12.90 14.37 5.19
CA PHE A 78 14.16 15.05 4.93
C PHE A 78 13.91 16.40 4.25
N ASP A 79 13.00 16.41 3.28
CA ASP A 79 12.44 17.58 2.62
C ASP A 79 11.03 17.27 2.04
N GLU A 80 10.46 18.19 1.28
CA GLU A 80 9.13 18.05 0.68
C GLU A 80 9.04 16.95 -0.41
N PHE A 81 10.18 16.47 -0.91
CA PHE A 81 10.27 15.46 -1.96
C PHE A 81 10.76 14.11 -1.44
N ILE A 82 11.42 14.06 -0.29
CA ILE A 82 12.14 12.89 0.21
C ILE A 82 11.74 12.62 1.65
N PHE A 83 11.18 11.43 1.88
CA PHE A 83 10.85 10.97 3.23
C PHE A 83 11.14 9.49 3.41
N PHE A 84 11.30 9.11 4.67
CA PHE A 84 11.50 7.74 5.11
C PHE A 84 10.27 7.24 5.88
N ASP A 85 9.82 6.05 5.53
CA ASP A 85 8.77 5.34 6.25
C ASP A 85 9.25 3.96 6.72
N MET A 86 8.50 3.39 7.65
CA MET A 86 8.65 2.00 8.05
C MET A 86 7.30 1.31 7.97
N GLY A 87 7.31 0.04 7.63
CA GLY A 87 6.07 -0.67 7.35
C GLY A 87 6.17 -2.18 7.31
N LEU A 88 5.02 -2.77 7.04
CA LEU A 88 4.83 -4.18 6.81
C LEU A 88 4.09 -4.37 5.50
N LEU A 89 4.71 -5.09 4.58
CA LEU A 89 4.07 -5.60 3.38
C LEU A 89 3.75 -7.07 3.62
N TRP A 90 2.48 -7.42 3.68
CA TRP A 90 2.00 -8.78 3.84
C TRP A 90 1.32 -9.26 2.57
N THR A 91 1.88 -10.30 1.95
CA THR A 91 1.26 -11.00 0.83
C THR A 91 0.80 -12.40 1.26
N TYR A 92 -0.43 -12.75 0.94
CA TYR A 92 -1.00 -14.09 1.14
C TYR A 92 -1.56 -14.59 -0.18
N GLY A 93 -1.10 -15.76 -0.62
CA GLY A 93 -1.50 -16.39 -1.88
C GLY A 93 -0.65 -17.63 -2.19
N ARG A 94 -1.12 -18.48 -3.10
CA ARG A 94 -0.41 -19.70 -3.50
C ARG A 94 0.95 -19.32 -4.12
N GLY A 95 2.02 -19.95 -3.66
CA GLY A 95 3.36 -19.80 -4.24
C GLY A 95 4.11 -18.51 -3.90
N PHE A 96 3.64 -17.71 -2.93
CA PHE A 96 4.28 -16.43 -2.66
C PHE A 96 4.26 -16.02 -1.18
N PRO A 97 5.32 -16.34 -0.44
CA PRO A 97 5.45 -15.97 0.96
C PRO A 97 6.26 -14.65 1.06
N GLY A 98 5.69 -13.54 0.60
CA GLY A 98 6.35 -12.22 0.53
C GLY A 98 5.93 -11.29 1.65
N THR A 99 5.94 -11.76 2.91
CA THR A 99 5.74 -10.88 4.06
C THR A 99 7.07 -10.24 4.45
N LEU A 100 7.13 -8.91 4.41
CA LEU A 100 8.34 -8.11 4.51
C LEU A 100 8.12 -6.98 5.51
N ALA A 101 8.87 -6.97 6.61
CA ALA A 101 9.01 -5.78 7.45
C ALA A 101 10.14 -4.91 6.88
N TYR A 102 9.86 -3.64 6.59
CA TYR A 102 10.77 -2.81 5.79
C TYR A 102 10.95 -1.39 6.34
N GLY A 103 12.07 -0.78 5.95
CA GLY A 103 12.24 0.66 5.84
C GLY A 103 12.13 1.08 4.37
N GLY A 104 11.45 2.19 4.10
CA GLY A 104 11.14 2.66 2.76
C GLY A 104 11.67 4.08 2.54
N LEU A 105 12.52 4.25 1.52
CA LEU A 105 12.88 5.58 1.03
C LEU A 105 11.91 5.98 -0.07
N ASN A 106 11.25 7.12 0.12
CA ASN A 106 10.27 7.67 -0.79
C ASN A 106 10.81 8.93 -1.46
N LEU A 107 10.58 9.05 -2.77
CA LEU A 107 10.93 10.18 -3.61
C LEU A 107 9.68 10.62 -4.37
N ASN A 108 9.24 11.84 -4.15
CA ASN A 108 8.09 12.45 -4.81
C ASN A 108 8.57 13.57 -5.73
N PHE A 109 8.35 13.45 -7.03
CA PHE A 109 8.73 14.47 -8.00
C PHE A 109 7.72 14.53 -9.14
N GLN A 110 7.16 15.72 -9.41
CA GLN A 110 6.27 15.99 -10.55
C GLN A 110 5.22 14.88 -10.79
N ASN A 111 4.42 14.61 -9.76
CA ASN A 111 3.35 13.61 -9.76
C ASN A 111 3.80 12.15 -9.77
N ILE A 112 5.10 11.88 -9.73
CA ILE A 112 5.66 10.54 -9.63
C ILE A 112 6.15 10.33 -8.20
N LEU A 113 5.60 9.31 -7.53
CA LEU A 113 6.09 8.81 -6.26
C LEU A 113 6.83 7.49 -6.50
N THR A 114 8.10 7.44 -6.15
CA THR A 114 8.90 6.21 -6.13
C THR A 114 9.22 5.84 -4.70
N LYS A 115 8.99 4.58 -4.34
CA LYS A 115 9.32 4.03 -3.02
C LYS A 115 10.18 2.79 -3.19
N LEU A 116 11.38 2.82 -2.63
CA LEU A 116 12.27 1.68 -2.52
C LEU A 116 12.17 1.10 -1.11
N TYR A 117 11.80 -0.17 -1.03
CA TYR A 117 11.64 -0.91 0.22
C TYR A 117 12.89 -1.75 0.43
N VAL A 118 13.45 -1.69 1.63
CA VAL A 118 14.52 -2.60 2.08
C VAL A 118 14.12 -3.18 3.42
N GLY A 119 14.07 -4.50 3.52
CA GLY A 119 13.48 -5.13 4.70
C GLY A 119 13.85 -6.59 4.89
N TYR A 120 13.41 -7.11 6.03
CA TYR A 120 13.57 -8.50 6.39
C TYR A 120 12.32 -9.32 5.98
N PRO A 121 12.46 -10.31 5.10
CA PRO A 121 11.36 -11.22 4.79
C PRO A 121 11.14 -12.17 5.97
N PHE A 122 9.90 -12.35 6.41
CA PHE A 122 9.59 -13.28 7.51
C PHE A 122 9.70 -14.75 7.13
N ASN A 123 9.83 -15.04 5.83
CA ASN A 123 10.11 -16.38 5.36
C ASN A 123 11.60 -16.44 5.04
N ALA A 124 12.32 -17.31 5.75
CA ALA A 124 13.75 -17.51 5.54
C ALA A 124 13.99 -17.91 4.07
N THR A 125 14.75 -17.09 3.36
CA THR A 125 15.05 -17.26 1.93
C THR A 125 16.44 -16.73 1.65
N ASP A 126 17.18 -17.48 0.82
CA ASP A 126 18.51 -17.12 0.34
C ASP A 126 18.45 -16.16 -0.87
N GLU A 127 17.25 -15.91 -1.40
CA GLU A 127 17.09 -15.05 -2.57
C GLU A 127 17.17 -13.57 -2.17
N PHE A 128 18.24 -12.92 -2.59
CA PHE A 128 18.51 -11.50 -2.31
C PHE A 128 17.36 -10.57 -2.70
N LEU A 129 16.66 -10.85 -3.79
CA LEU A 129 15.53 -10.03 -4.26
C LEU A 129 14.35 -10.01 -3.29
N ASN A 130 14.27 -10.96 -2.36
CA ASN A 130 13.18 -11.02 -1.37
C ASN A 130 13.32 -10.00 -0.22
N TYR A 131 14.46 -9.31 -0.17
CA TYR A 131 14.73 -8.23 0.79
C TYR A 131 14.32 -6.85 0.23
N PHE A 132 13.90 -6.79 -1.03
CA PHE A 132 13.61 -5.55 -1.73
C PHE A 132 12.21 -5.57 -2.33
N ALA A 133 11.59 -4.40 -2.34
CA ALA A 133 10.44 -4.11 -3.18
C ALA A 133 10.56 -2.71 -3.75
N LEU A 134 9.83 -2.47 -4.84
CA LEU A 134 9.74 -1.16 -5.47
C LEU A 134 8.26 -0.85 -5.69
N LYS A 135 7.86 0.39 -5.43
CA LYS A 135 6.57 0.94 -5.84
C LYS A 135 6.83 2.21 -6.62
N LEU A 136 6.21 2.32 -7.80
CA LEU A 136 6.19 3.53 -8.61
C LEU A 136 4.73 3.90 -8.81
N GLU A 137 4.35 5.10 -8.41
CA GLU A 137 3.00 5.63 -8.51
C GLU A 137 3.05 6.92 -9.34
N TYR A 138 2.10 7.07 -10.26
CA TYR A 138 1.92 8.27 -11.06
C TYR A 138 0.52 8.81 -10.84
N THR A 139 0.43 10.09 -10.48
CA THR A 139 -0.82 10.82 -10.32
C THR A 139 -1.13 11.60 -11.58
N VAL A 140 -2.25 11.28 -12.23
CA VAL A 140 -2.68 11.97 -13.44
C VAL A 140 -3.03 13.43 -13.09
N PRO A 141 -2.46 14.43 -13.79
CA PRO A 141 -2.84 15.82 -13.60
C PRO A 141 -4.36 16.00 -13.78
N LYS A 142 -5.03 16.58 -12.76
CA LYS A 142 -6.48 16.75 -12.78
C LYS A 142 -6.90 17.65 -13.95
N PRO A 143 -7.89 17.26 -14.77
CA PRO A 143 -8.68 18.23 -15.51
C PRO A 143 -9.49 19.08 -14.51
N ALA A 144 -9.87 20.31 -14.91
CA ALA A 144 -10.36 21.36 -14.01
C ALA A 144 -11.54 20.99 -13.07
N ASP A 145 -12.28 19.92 -13.37
CA ASP A 145 -13.52 19.53 -12.66
C ASP A 145 -13.47 18.14 -11.99
N PHE A 146 -12.32 17.47 -11.95
CA PHE A 146 -12.21 16.14 -11.33
C PHE A 146 -11.81 16.26 -9.85
N ILE A 147 -12.65 15.73 -8.93
CA ILE A 147 -12.44 15.88 -7.48
C ILE A 147 -11.33 14.95 -6.99
N ASP A 148 -11.36 13.69 -7.41
CA ASP A 148 -10.44 12.64 -6.97
C ASP A 148 -9.15 12.62 -7.79
N ASP A 149 -8.08 12.06 -7.24
CA ASP A 149 -6.83 11.81 -7.96
C ASP A 149 -6.88 10.44 -8.63
N LEU A 150 -6.78 10.41 -9.98
CA LEU A 150 -6.55 9.17 -10.72
C LEU A 150 -5.07 8.79 -10.63
N LYS A 151 -4.80 7.57 -10.16
CA LYS A 151 -3.45 7.06 -9.97
C LYS A 151 -3.21 5.74 -10.70
N PHE A 152 -2.01 5.62 -11.22
CA PHE A 152 -1.44 4.38 -11.75
C PHE A 152 -0.30 3.95 -10.85
N GLN A 153 -0.19 2.66 -10.54
CA GLN A 153 0.90 2.15 -9.70
C GLN A 153 1.46 0.86 -10.30
N ILE A 154 2.79 0.78 -10.33
CA ILE A 154 3.53 -0.45 -10.55
C ILE A 154 4.18 -0.84 -9.22
N ARG A 155 4.02 -2.10 -8.82
CA ARG A 155 4.68 -2.65 -7.62
C ARG A 155 5.49 -3.87 -8.02
N ALA A 156 6.79 -3.85 -7.76
CA ALA A 156 7.68 -4.99 -7.91
C ALA A 156 8.00 -5.57 -6.52
N VAL A 157 7.66 -6.83 -6.27
CA VAL A 157 7.94 -7.52 -4.99
C VAL A 157 8.42 -8.92 -5.34
N ASN A 158 9.58 -9.32 -4.85
CA ASN A 158 10.18 -10.65 -5.05
C ASN A 158 10.08 -11.13 -6.53
N GLY A 159 10.41 -10.26 -7.48
CA GLY A 159 10.35 -10.55 -8.92
C GLY A 159 8.96 -10.49 -9.58
N ARG A 160 7.88 -10.33 -8.80
CA ARG A 160 6.51 -10.16 -9.30
C ARG A 160 6.20 -8.69 -9.59
N PHE A 161 5.58 -8.41 -10.73
CA PHE A 161 5.14 -7.06 -11.10
C PHE A 161 3.62 -6.94 -11.06
N ASP A 162 3.09 -6.12 -10.17
CA ASP A 162 1.68 -5.80 -10.08
C ASP A 162 1.42 -4.44 -10.72
N PHE A 163 0.26 -4.30 -11.36
CA PHE A 163 -0.23 -3.03 -11.90
C PHE A 163 -1.56 -2.66 -11.25
N SER A 164 -1.73 -1.40 -10.85
CA SER A 164 -2.97 -0.91 -10.25
C SER A 164 -3.44 0.38 -10.91
N VAL A 165 -4.76 0.53 -11.00
CA VAL A 165 -5.45 1.77 -11.35
C VAL A 165 -6.47 2.07 -10.26
N PHE A 166 -6.41 3.25 -9.66
CA PHE A 166 -7.28 3.60 -8.55
C PHE A 166 -7.52 5.11 -8.44
N LEU A 167 -8.61 5.45 -7.78
CA LEU A 167 -8.93 6.81 -7.37
C LEU A 167 -8.53 7.02 -5.92
N VAL A 168 -8.10 8.24 -5.58
CA VAL A 168 -7.83 8.67 -4.21
C VAL A 168 -8.60 9.95 -3.95
N GLU A 169 -9.34 10.01 -2.85
CA GLU A 169 -9.96 11.27 -2.44
C GLU A 169 -8.89 12.33 -2.11
N PRO A 170 -9.17 13.62 -2.34
CA PRO A 170 -8.25 14.69 -1.96
C PRO A 170 -8.03 14.73 -0.44
N ILE A 171 -6.80 15.05 -0.02
CA ILE A 171 -6.40 15.30 1.37
C ILE A 171 -6.57 16.80 1.68
#